data_AF-A0A935MK16-F1
#
_entry.id   AF-A0A935MK16-F1
#
_cell.length_a   1.000
_cell.length_b   1.000
_cell.length_c   1.000
_cell.angle_alpha   90.00
_cell.angle_beta   90.00
_cell.angle_gamma   90.00
#
_symmetry.space_group_name_H-M   'P 1'
#
loop_
_entity.id
_entity.type
_entity.pdbx_description
1 polymer ?
#
loop_
_entity_poly.entity_id
_entity_poly.type
_entity_poly.pdbx_seq_one_letter_code
_entity_poly.pdbx_strand_id
1 'polypeptide(L)'
;MHRGLYGLQINQLLKFFTPPQIKIVAYEEFKEKPTDTVNTLFNFLELDSVKVNTLVRHNETSTEKNQIIAWLEHQNPITRKGISAFFSTNLKNKIRSLLEKANNKQALNIPPIDERIKSQLINFFKDDEVLLQQLIKNFDN
;
A
#
# COMPACT_ATOMS: atom_id res chain seq x y z
N MET A 1 4.38 -5.56 14.98
CA MET A 1 5.81 -5.85 15.20
C MET A 1 6.22 -7.14 14.49
N HIS A 2 5.81 -8.33 14.95
CA HIS A 2 6.28 -9.62 14.41
C HIS A 2 6.06 -9.85 12.90
N ARG A 3 5.03 -9.23 12.30
CA ARG A 3 4.77 -9.31 10.85
C ARG A 3 5.89 -8.70 9.99
N GLY A 4 6.73 -7.82 10.55
CA GLY A 4 7.88 -7.25 9.85
C GLY A 4 9.18 -8.06 10.01
N LEU A 5 9.17 -9.15 10.78
CA LEU A 5 10.33 -10.03 10.95
C LEU A 5 10.36 -11.04 9.80
N TYR A 6 10.77 -10.58 8.62
CA TYR A 6 10.75 -11.37 7.39
C TYR A 6 11.78 -12.49 7.39
N GLY A 7 12.94 -12.30 8.02
CA GLY A 7 13.96 -13.34 8.15
C GLY A 7 13.41 -14.56 8.88
N LEU A 8 12.77 -14.34 10.04
CA LEU A 8 12.11 -15.40 10.80
C LEU A 8 10.97 -16.08 10.02
N GLN A 9 10.15 -15.30 9.30
CA GLN A 9 9.04 -15.86 8.51
C GLN A 9 9.53 -16.74 7.36
N ILE A 10 10.51 -16.28 6.59
CA ILE A 10 11.09 -17.06 5.50
C ILE A 10 11.79 -18.31 6.05
N ASN A 11 12.52 -18.19 7.15
CA ASN A 11 13.15 -19.34 7.80
C ASN A 11 12.12 -20.41 8.22
N GLN A 12 10.92 -20.00 8.64
CA GLN A 12 9.84 -20.94 8.95
C GLN A 12 9.30 -21.63 7.69
N LEU A 13 9.11 -20.90 6.59
CA LEU A 13 8.67 -21.48 5.32
C LEU A 13 9.67 -22.48 4.76
N LEU A 14 10.98 -22.19 4.87
CA LEU A 14 12.06 -23.07 4.41
C LEU A 14 12.16 -24.41 5.16
N LYS A 15 11.46 -24.58 6.29
CA LYS A 15 11.32 -25.89 6.95
C LYS A 15 10.41 -26.85 6.18
N PHE A 16 9.57 -26.33 5.29
CA PHE A 16 8.55 -27.08 4.58
C PHE A 16 8.66 -26.99 3.06
N PHE A 17 9.23 -25.89 2.53
CA PHE A 17 9.36 -25.63 1.10
C PHE A 17 10.82 -25.43 0.72
N THR A 18 11.21 -25.88 -0.47
CA THR A 18 12.55 -25.64 -1.01
C THR A 18 12.66 -24.23 -1.61
N PRO A 19 13.86 -23.64 -1.70
CA PRO A 19 14.03 -22.28 -2.24
C PRO A 19 13.36 -22.03 -3.61
N PRO A 20 13.43 -22.96 -4.59
CA PRO A 20 12.75 -22.78 -5.88
C PRO A 20 11.22 -22.70 -5.81
N GLN A 21 10.59 -23.10 -4.69
CA GLN A 21 9.14 -23.05 -4.49
C GLN A 21 8.66 -21.74 -3.84
N ILE A 22 9.58 -20.83 -3.52
CA ILE A 22 9.25 -19.54 -2.89
C ILE A 22 9.85 -18.42 -3.75
N LYS A 23 9.01 -17.50 -4.20
CA LYS A 23 9.45 -16.27 -4.86
C LYS A 23 9.38 -15.10 -3.89
N ILE A 24 10.52 -14.44 -3.68
CA ILE A 24 10.60 -13.17 -2.95
C ILE A 24 10.57 -12.04 -3.98
N VAL A 25 9.74 -11.03 -3.73
CA VAL A 25 9.62 -9.82 -4.55
C VAL A 25 9.82 -8.61 -3.66
N ALA A 26 10.81 -7.78 -3.99
CA ALA A 26 11.00 -6.50 -3.32
C ALA A 26 9.91 -5.52 -3.76
N TYR A 27 9.29 -4.84 -2.80
CA TYR A 27 8.23 -3.87 -3.11
C TYR A 27 8.77 -2.68 -3.91
N GLU A 28 9.99 -2.24 -3.60
CA GLU A 28 10.70 -1.18 -4.30
C GLU A 28 10.90 -1.54 -5.78
N GLU A 29 11.32 -2.77 -6.06
CA GLU A 29 11.48 -3.28 -7.43
C GLU A 29 10.14 -3.34 -8.16
N PHE A 30 9.09 -3.85 -7.51
CA PHE A 30 7.74 -3.86 -8.08
C PHE A 30 7.24 -2.45 -8.41
N LYS A 31 7.56 -1.46 -7.58
CA LYS A 31 7.17 -0.06 -7.81
C LYS A 31 7.93 0.56 -8.98
N GLU A 32 9.21 0.24 -9.15
CA GLU A 32 10.06 0.76 -10.22
C GLU A 32 9.80 0.08 -11.57
N LYS A 33 9.61 -1.24 -11.57
CA LYS A 33 9.50 -2.09 -12.77
C LYS A 33 8.33 -3.07 -12.68
N PRO A 34 7.08 -2.60 -12.52
CA PRO A 34 5.94 -3.45 -12.22
C PRO A 34 5.67 -4.52 -13.28
N THR A 35 5.84 -4.17 -14.57
CA THR A 35 5.63 -5.12 -15.68
C THR A 35 6.65 -6.26 -15.64
N ASP A 36 7.92 -5.96 -15.37
CA ASP A 36 8.99 -6.96 -15.32
C ASP A 36 8.81 -7.90 -14.13
N THR A 37 8.46 -7.34 -12.96
CA THR A 37 8.17 -8.12 -11.76
C THR A 37 6.97 -9.05 -11.98
N VAL A 38 5.88 -8.58 -12.60
CA VAL A 38 4.71 -9.40 -12.90
C VAL A 38 5.04 -10.51 -13.89
N ASN A 39 5.81 -10.22 -14.95
CA ASN A 39 6.27 -11.25 -15.88
C ASN A 39 7.14 -12.31 -15.17
N THR A 40 8.00 -11.88 -14.25
CA THR A 40 8.80 -12.80 -13.43
C THR A 40 7.93 -13.69 -12.56
N LEU A 41 6.82 -13.17 -12.01
CA LEU A 41 5.85 -13.95 -11.27
C LEU A 41 5.10 -14.95 -12.16
N PHE A 42 4.71 -14.56 -13.38
CA PHE A 42 4.09 -15.50 -14.32
C PHE A 42 5.04 -16.64 -14.69
N ASN A 43 6.31 -16.34 -14.96
CA ASN A 43 7.31 -17.37 -15.21
C ASN A 43 7.49 -18.31 -14.00
N PHE A 44 7.54 -17.77 -12.78
CA PHE A 44 7.64 -18.56 -11.56
C PHE A 44 6.42 -19.48 -11.34
N LEU A 45 5.22 -19.03 -11.74
CA LEU A 45 3.98 -19.80 -11.64
C LEU A 45 3.72 -20.70 -12.87
N GLU A 46 4.63 -20.72 -13.85
CA GLU A 46 4.47 -21.45 -15.11
C GLU A 46 3.19 -21.04 -15.88
N LEU A 47 2.88 -19.74 -15.87
CA LEU A 47 1.73 -19.16 -16.57
C LEU A 47 2.18 -18.37 -17.81
N ASP A 48 1.31 -18.34 -18.82
CA ASP A 48 1.52 -17.46 -19.98
C ASP A 48 1.48 -15.98 -19.57
N SER A 49 2.39 -15.19 -20.13
CA SER A 49 2.41 -13.74 -19.87
C SER A 49 1.18 -13.06 -20.49
N VAL A 50 0.44 -12.33 -19.66
CA VAL A 50 -0.69 -11.51 -20.08
C VAL A 50 -0.36 -10.03 -19.87
N LYS A 51 -0.86 -9.16 -20.74
CA LYS A 51 -0.77 -7.71 -20.55
C LYS A 51 -1.56 -7.29 -19.32
N VAL A 52 -0.86 -6.98 -18.22
CA VAL A 52 -1.46 -6.44 -17.00
C VAL A 52 -1.40 -4.92 -17.01
N ASN A 53 -2.52 -4.27 -16.69
CA ASN A 53 -2.54 -2.82 -16.48
C ASN A 53 -2.05 -2.49 -15.05
N THR A 54 -0.79 -2.12 -14.94
CA THR A 54 -0.13 -1.79 -13.66
C THR A 54 -0.31 -0.33 -13.24
N LEU A 55 -1.04 0.48 -14.04
CA LEU A 55 -1.28 1.90 -13.78
C LEU A 55 -2.46 2.17 -12.85
N VAL A 56 -3.30 1.16 -12.59
CA VAL A 56 -4.48 1.32 -11.73
C VAL A 56 -4.07 1.29 -10.27
N ARG A 57 -4.17 2.43 -9.58
CA ARG A 57 -3.94 2.54 -8.14
C ARG A 57 -5.29 2.63 -7.42
N HIS A 58 -5.62 1.61 -6.64
CA HIS A 58 -6.76 1.62 -5.73
C HIS A 58 -6.30 1.97 -4.31
N ASN A 59 -7.13 2.70 -3.56
CA ASN A 59 -6.86 3.09 -2.17
C ASN A 59 -5.59 3.93 -1.98
N GLU A 60 -5.38 4.96 -2.80
CA GLU A 60 -4.41 5.99 -2.45
C GLU A 60 -4.85 6.59 -1.10
N THR A 61 -4.06 6.36 -0.04
CA THR A 61 -4.28 7.00 1.25
C THR A 61 -4.38 8.49 1.00
N SER A 62 -5.57 9.05 1.21
CA SER A 62 -5.80 10.49 1.14
C SER A 62 -5.91 11.02 2.55
N THR A 63 -5.30 12.18 2.77
CA THR A 63 -5.49 12.94 4.00
C THR A 63 -6.32 14.17 3.66
N GLU A 64 -7.21 14.55 4.57
CA GLU A 64 -8.00 15.78 4.46
C GLU A 64 -7.06 16.99 4.37
N LYS A 65 -7.12 17.73 3.26
CA LYS A 65 -6.29 18.91 2.99
C LYS A 65 -6.74 20.10 3.82
N ASN A 66 -8.05 20.26 4.02
CA ASN A 66 -8.67 21.39 4.67
C ASN A 66 -9.77 20.93 5.62
N GLN A 67 -9.60 21.19 6.91
CA GLN A 67 -10.55 20.78 7.97
C GLN A 67 -11.94 21.42 7.82
N ILE A 68 -12.04 22.60 7.19
CA ILE A 68 -13.34 23.25 6.94
C ILE A 68 -14.11 22.51 5.84
N ILE A 69 -13.42 22.06 4.78
CA ILE A 69 -14.03 21.28 3.71
C ILE A 69 -14.38 19.88 4.22
N ALA A 70 -13.51 19.28 5.04
CA ALA A 70 -13.80 18.02 5.73
C ALA A 70 -15.05 18.14 6.60
N TRP A 71 -15.13 19.19 7.42
CA TRP A 71 -16.32 19.46 8.23
C TRP A 71 -17.57 19.61 7.35
N LEU A 72 -17.49 20.31 6.22
CA LEU A 72 -18.61 20.46 5.28
C LEU A 72 -19.03 19.12 4.64
N GLU A 73 -18.07 18.26 4.30
CA GLU A 73 -18.28 16.89 3.82
C GLU A 73 -18.98 16.03 4.88
N HIS A 74 -18.49 16.05 6.12
CA HIS A 74 -19.06 15.30 7.24
C HIS A 74 -20.49 15.76 7.57
N GLN A 75 -20.74 17.08 7.53
CA GLN A 75 -22.06 17.66 7.78
C GLN A 75 -23.09 17.35 6.68
N ASN A 76 -22.65 16.90 5.50
CA ASN A 76 -23.48 16.56 4.33
C ASN A 76 -24.70 17.50 4.12
N PRO A 77 -24.53 18.84 4.06
CA PRO A 77 -25.63 19.79 4.09
C PRO A 77 -26.63 19.60 2.94
N ILE A 78 -26.18 19.13 1.78
CA ILE A 78 -27.01 18.94 0.58
C ILE A 78 -27.89 17.67 0.68
N THR A 79 -27.56 16.75 1.60
CA THR A 79 -28.42 15.60 1.93
C THR A 79 -29.45 15.92 3.03
N ARG A 80 -29.36 17.08 3.69
CA ARG A 80 -30.36 17.51 4.66
C ARG A 80 -31.70 17.70 3.96
N LYS A 81 -32.78 17.17 4.55
CA LYS A 81 -34.13 17.09 3.96
C LYS A 81 -34.56 18.36 3.21
N GLY A 82 -34.38 19.55 3.80
CA GLY A 82 -34.76 20.83 3.18
C GLY A 82 -33.96 21.21 1.94
N ILE A 83 -32.64 21.02 1.94
CA ILE A 83 -31.77 21.35 0.80
C ILE A 83 -31.87 20.26 -0.26
N SER A 84 -31.97 19.00 0.18
CA SER A 84 -32.00 17.83 -0.68
C SER A 84 -33.19 17.77 -1.64
N ALA A 85 -34.27 18.50 -1.36
CA ALA A 85 -35.44 18.59 -2.23
C ALA A 85 -35.16 19.37 -3.53
N PHE A 86 -34.14 20.24 -3.53
CA PHE A 86 -33.79 21.07 -4.68
C PHE A 86 -32.73 20.45 -5.60
N PHE A 87 -32.18 19.28 -5.25
CA PHE A 87 -31.09 18.64 -5.98
C PHE A 87 -31.42 17.19 -6.34
N SER A 88 -31.22 16.84 -7.61
CA SER A 88 -31.29 15.45 -8.06
C SER A 88 -30.16 14.62 -7.45
N THR A 89 -30.37 13.30 -7.33
CA THR A 89 -29.37 12.36 -6.79
C THR A 89 -28.04 12.44 -7.53
N ASN A 90 -28.07 12.64 -8.85
CA ASN A 90 -26.86 12.81 -9.68
C ASN A 90 -26.08 14.07 -9.32
N LEU A 91 -26.78 15.17 -9.05
CA LEU A 91 -26.14 16.43 -8.68
C LEU A 91 -25.55 16.36 -7.26
N LYS A 92 -26.24 15.68 -6.32
CA LYS A 92 -25.70 15.38 -4.99
C LYS A 92 -24.40 14.59 -5.07
N ASN A 93 -24.38 13.52 -5.85
CA ASN A 93 -23.20 12.68 -6.05
C ASN A 93 -22.06 13.45 -6.72
N LYS A 94 -22.38 14.33 -7.68
CA LYS A 94 -21.39 15.19 -8.34
C LYS A 94 -20.77 16.18 -7.36
N ILE A 95 -21.56 16.87 -6.55
CA ILE A 95 -21.05 17.82 -5.56
C ILE A 95 -20.21 17.11 -4.51
N ARG A 96 -20.68 15.96 -4.01
CA ARG A 96 -19.89 15.12 -3.09
C ARG A 96 -18.53 14.74 -3.70
N SER A 97 -18.52 14.27 -4.95
CA SER A 97 -17.29 13.91 -5.65
C SER A 97 -16.34 15.11 -5.87
N LEU A 98 -16.88 16.32 -6.00
CA LEU A 98 -16.08 17.53 -6.18
C LEU A 98 -15.47 17.98 -4.85
N LEU A 99 -16.23 17.90 -3.75
CA LEU A 99 -15.72 18.16 -2.40
C LEU A 99 -14.61 17.16 -2.08
N GLU A 100 -14.88 15.87 -2.25
CA GLU A 100 -13.91 14.80 -1.98
C GLU A 100 -12.63 15.03 -2.79
N LYS A 101 -12.75 15.35 -4.08
CA LYS A 101 -11.58 15.68 -4.92
C LYS A 101 -10.84 16.95 -4.50
N ALA A 102 -11.55 17.97 -4.02
CA ALA A 102 -10.96 19.23 -3.59
C ALA A 102 -10.24 19.10 -2.23
N ASN A 103 -10.72 18.20 -1.37
CA ASN A 103 -10.20 17.98 -0.03
C ASN A 103 -9.23 16.81 0.08
N ASN A 104 -9.17 15.93 -0.91
CA ASN A 104 -8.17 14.86 -0.96
C ASN A 104 -6.79 15.44 -1.31
N LYS A 105 -5.89 15.51 -0.32
CA LYS A 105 -4.45 15.58 -0.58
C LYS A 105 -3.96 14.14 -0.68
N GLN A 106 -3.20 13.82 -1.75
CA GLN A 106 -2.39 12.60 -1.77
C GLN A 106 -1.53 12.62 -0.48
N ALA A 107 -1.61 11.57 0.35
CA ALA A 107 -1.00 11.55 1.67
C ALA A 107 0.53 11.67 1.60
N LEU A 108 1.02 12.90 1.54
CA LEU A 108 2.44 13.24 1.65
C LEU A 108 2.81 13.64 3.08
N ASN A 109 1.83 13.79 3.97
CA ASN A 109 2.04 14.22 5.35
C ASN A 109 2.04 13.01 6.29
N ILE A 110 2.97 12.08 6.10
CA ILE A 110 3.26 11.07 7.12
C ILE A 110 3.87 11.85 8.31
N PRO A 111 3.29 11.78 9.52
CA PRO A 111 3.86 12.49 10.66
C PRO A 111 5.29 11.98 10.89
N PRO A 112 6.26 12.88 11.17
CA PRO A 112 7.63 12.46 11.42
C PRO A 112 7.66 11.51 12.61
N ILE A 113 8.39 10.41 12.47
CA ILE A 113 8.63 9.48 13.57
C ILE A 113 9.63 10.10 14.56
N ASP A 114 9.39 9.91 15.85
CA ASP A 114 10.35 10.29 16.89
C ASP A 114 11.68 9.53 16.67
N GLU A 115 12.79 10.24 16.65
CA GLU A 115 14.09 9.66 16.31
C GLU A 115 14.52 8.56 17.30
N ARG A 116 14.17 8.70 18.58
CA ARG A 116 14.45 7.66 19.58
C ARG A 116 13.64 6.39 19.28
N ILE A 117 12.35 6.51 18.97
CA ILE A 117 11.52 5.37 18.56
C ILE A 117 12.07 4.72 17.27
N LYS A 118 12.48 5.54 16.29
CA LYS A 118 13.08 5.06 15.05
C LYS A 118 14.35 4.25 15.33
N SER A 119 15.26 4.74 16.17
CA SER A 119 16.46 3.99 16.57
C SER A 119 16.12 2.68 17.28
N GLN A 120 15.10 2.68 18.15
CA GLN A 120 14.63 1.45 18.80
C GLN A 120 14.11 0.42 17.79
N LEU A 121 13.33 0.86 16.80
CA LEU A 121 12.82 -0.01 15.74
C LEU A 121 13.95 -0.56 14.86
N ILE A 122 14.90 0.30 14.44
CA ILE A 122 16.07 -0.13 13.66
C ILE A 122 16.85 -1.20 14.43
N ASN A 123 17.13 -0.96 15.71
CA ASN A 123 17.82 -1.94 16.54
C ASN A 123 17.02 -3.23 16.72
N PHE A 124 15.69 -3.14 16.87
CA PHE A 124 14.81 -4.31 16.99
C PHE A 124 14.82 -5.19 15.74
N PHE A 125 14.86 -4.60 14.54
CA PHE A 125 14.85 -5.35 13.27
C PHE A 125 16.24 -5.82 12.81
N LYS A 126 17.33 -5.27 13.38
CA LYS A 126 18.71 -5.50 12.91
C LYS A 126 19.10 -6.97 12.80
N ASP A 127 18.80 -7.77 13.82
CA ASP A 127 19.20 -9.19 13.80
C ASP A 127 18.38 -9.99 12.77
N ASP A 128 17.11 -9.65 12.59
CA ASP A 128 16.24 -10.27 11.59
C ASP A 128 16.63 -9.84 10.16
N GLU A 129 17.08 -8.60 9.98
CA GLU A 129 17.60 -8.11 8.70
C GLU A 129 18.86 -8.89 8.29
N VAL A 130 19.79 -9.15 9.23
CA VAL A 130 20.97 -9.98 8.97
C VAL A 130 20.57 -11.39 8.57
N LEU A 131 19.61 -12.00 9.28
CA LEU A 131 19.08 -13.32 8.94
C LEU A 131 18.45 -13.31 7.53
N LEU A 132 17.64 -12.31 7.22
CA LEU A 132 17.00 -12.16 5.92
C LEU A 132 18.04 -12.09 4.80
N GLN A 133 19.09 -11.28 4.95
CA GLN A 133 20.18 -11.17 3.97
C GLN A 133 20.93 -12.49 3.77
N GLN A 134 21.11 -13.28 4.83
CA GLN A 134 21.71 -14.61 4.72
C GLN A 134 20.83 -15.59 3.97
N LEU A 135 19.52 -15.57 4.24
CA LEU A 135 18.56 -16.48 3.60
C LEU A 135 18.37 -16.17 2.11
N ILE A 136 18.30 -14.88 1.73
CA ILE A 136 18.08 -14.46 0.34
C ILE A 136 19.19 -14.97 -0.60
N LYS A 137 20.44 -15.09 -0.13
CA LYS A 137 21.54 -15.68 -0.92
C LYS A 137 21.27 -17.10 -1.41
N ASN A 138 20.37 -17.83 -0.76
CA ASN A 138 20.00 -19.18 -1.17
C ASN A 138 18.96 -19.21 -2.32
N PHE A 139 18.39 -18.06 -2.68
CA PHE A 139 17.39 -17.94 -3.75
C PHE A 139 17.98 -17.46 -5.08
N ASP A 140 19.21 -16.93 -5.07
CA ASP A 140 19.90 -16.39 -6.25
C ASP A 140 20.87 -17.41 -6.91
N ASN A 141 20.88 -18.67 -6.44
CA ASN A 141 21.71 -19.77 -6.96
C ASN A 141 20.93 -20.71 -7.88
#